data_AF-X1BTH5-F1
#
_entry.id   AF-X1BTH5-F1
#
_cell.length_a   1.000
_cell.length_b   1.000
_cell.length_c   1.000
_cell.angle_alpha   90.00
_cell.angle_beta   90.00
_cell.angle_gamma   90.00
#
_symmetry.space_group_name_H-M   'P 1'
#
loop_
_entity.id
_entity.type
_entity.pdbx_description
1 polymer ?
#
loop_
_entity_poly.entity_id
_entity_poly.type
_entity_poly.pdbx_seq_one_letter_code
_entity_poly.pdbx_strand_id
1 'polypeptide(L)'
;MNNDSKIRTLGEINLIKIIEELVFKKTGKELVSDDSFFFNLEEEKIGNLLVLNSDMLVSTTDVPPNMSFYQVGRKSVIMNLSDLLVKGVKPRGLIISLGLPKELKKKDFIAIINGIVDSSLEFDIEYIGGDINETKELIINP
;
A
#
# COMPACT_ATOMS: atom_id res chain seq x y z
N MET A 1 6.92 -20.79 9.05
CA MET A 1 6.35 -21.00 7.69
C MET A 1 7.44 -20.75 6.66
N ASN A 2 7.45 -21.49 5.55
CA ASN A 2 8.49 -21.37 4.51
C ASN A 2 8.36 -20.02 3.77
N ASN A 3 9.35 -19.15 3.88
CA ASN A 3 9.32 -17.80 3.28
C ASN A 3 9.55 -17.78 1.76
N ASP A 4 9.90 -18.92 1.16
CA ASP A 4 10.07 -19.07 -0.29
C ASP A 4 8.80 -19.57 -1.01
N SER A 5 7.66 -19.73 -0.32
CA SER A 5 6.39 -20.07 -0.97
C SER A 5 5.97 -18.99 -1.96
N LYS A 6 5.52 -19.38 -3.16
CA LYS A 6 4.96 -18.45 -4.16
C LYS A 6 3.59 -17.93 -3.71
N ILE A 7 3.27 -16.68 -4.04
CA ILE A 7 2.01 -16.05 -3.64
C ILE A 7 0.79 -16.85 -4.09
N ARG A 8 0.81 -17.44 -5.30
CA ARG A 8 -0.27 -18.30 -5.80
C ARG A 8 -0.67 -19.42 -4.82
N THR A 9 0.28 -19.92 -4.03
CA THR A 9 0.01 -21.02 -3.06
C THR A 9 -0.64 -20.55 -1.77
N LEU A 10 -0.60 -19.25 -1.48
CA LEU A 10 -1.18 -18.66 -0.28
C LEU A 10 -2.66 -18.34 -0.49
N GLY A 11 -3.02 -17.83 -1.67
CA GLY A 11 -4.37 -17.31 -1.92
C GLY A 11 -4.64 -15.98 -1.21
N GLU A 12 -5.63 -15.24 -1.69
CA GLU A 12 -5.93 -13.86 -1.30
C GLU A 12 -6.15 -13.69 0.21
N ILE A 13 -7.01 -14.51 0.82
CA ILE A 13 -7.33 -14.46 2.26
C ILE A 13 -6.08 -14.53 3.13
N ASN A 14 -5.09 -15.35 2.75
CA ASN A 14 -3.87 -15.47 3.54
C ASN A 14 -2.89 -14.30 3.29
N LEU A 15 -2.96 -13.64 2.14
CA LEU A 15 -2.18 -12.43 1.87
C LEU A 15 -2.73 -11.25 2.68
N ILE A 16 -4.06 -11.10 2.73
CA ILE A 16 -4.72 -10.07 3.55
C ILE A 16 -4.30 -10.23 5.02
N LYS A 17 -4.34 -11.45 5.57
CA LYS A 17 -3.84 -11.72 6.94
C LYS A 17 -2.39 -11.33 7.16
N ILE A 18 -1.52 -11.55 6.17
CA ILE A 18 -0.12 -11.11 6.27
C ILE A 18 -0.04 -9.58 6.32
N ILE A 19 -0.85 -8.86 5.53
CA ILE A 19 -0.90 -7.40 5.60
C ILE A 19 -1.39 -6.94 6.96
N GLU A 20 -2.49 -7.49 7.47
CA GLU A 20 -3.06 -7.17 8.79
C GLU A 20 -2.03 -7.39 9.90
N GLU A 21 -1.35 -8.55 9.92
CA GLU A 21 -0.30 -8.85 10.89
C GLU A 21 0.87 -7.86 10.81
N LEU A 22 1.32 -7.51 9.60
CA LEU A 22 2.43 -6.58 9.41
C LEU A 22 2.07 -5.15 9.80
N VAL A 23 0.86 -4.70 9.46
CA VAL A 23 0.32 -3.39 9.85
C VAL A 23 0.20 -3.35 11.37
N PHE A 24 -0.52 -4.30 11.98
CA PHE A 24 -0.72 -4.34 13.43
C PHE A 24 0.61 -4.36 14.20
N LYS A 25 1.56 -5.20 13.77
CA LYS A 25 2.87 -5.29 14.44
C LYS A 25 3.65 -3.97 14.42
N LYS A 26 3.46 -3.13 13.40
CA LYS A 26 4.19 -1.87 13.23
C LYS A 26 3.45 -0.65 13.77
N THR A 27 2.13 -0.64 13.69
CA THR A 27 1.29 0.53 14.02
C THR A 27 0.53 0.37 15.34
N GLY A 28 0.36 -0.86 15.82
CA GLY A 28 -0.54 -1.20 16.93
C GLY A 28 -2.03 -1.07 16.58
N LYS A 29 -2.37 -0.77 15.32
CA LYS A 29 -3.75 -0.61 14.85
C LYS A 29 -4.21 -1.84 14.08
N GLU A 30 -5.39 -2.34 14.44
CA GLU A 30 -6.10 -3.33 13.63
C GLU A 30 -6.72 -2.63 12.42
N LEU A 31 -6.63 -3.26 11.26
CA LEU A 31 -7.37 -2.81 10.08
C LEU A 31 -8.84 -3.16 10.29
N VAL A 32 -9.72 -2.19 10.07
CA VAL A 32 -11.16 -2.45 10.02
C VAL A 32 -11.44 -3.07 8.65
N SER A 33 -11.41 -4.41 8.58
CA SER A 33 -11.67 -5.14 7.34
C SER A 33 -13.18 -5.13 7.05
N ASP A 34 -13.62 -4.25 6.16
CA ASP A 34 -14.97 -4.18 5.58
C ASP A 34 -14.85 -4.02 4.06
N ASP A 35 -15.91 -4.28 3.30
CA ASP A 35 -15.94 -4.17 1.83
C ASP A 35 -15.79 -2.71 1.34
N SER A 36 -15.77 -1.74 2.26
CA SER A 36 -15.62 -0.33 2.00
C SER A 36 -15.07 0.43 3.21
N PHE A 37 -14.58 1.66 3.00
CA PHE A 37 -14.10 2.56 4.05
C PHE A 37 -14.88 3.88 4.00
N PHE A 38 -15.11 4.49 5.17
CA PHE A 38 -15.81 5.78 5.27
C PHE A 38 -14.94 6.83 5.95
N PHE A 39 -15.07 8.08 5.48
CA PHE A 39 -14.47 9.25 6.10
C PHE A 39 -15.56 10.22 6.50
N ASN A 40 -15.59 10.62 7.78
CA ASN A 40 -16.42 11.72 8.21
C ASN A 40 -15.82 13.02 7.68
N LEU A 41 -16.47 13.61 6.70
CA LEU A 41 -16.25 15.00 6.34
C LEU A 41 -17.17 15.81 7.26
N GLU A 42 -16.64 16.36 8.35
CA GLU A 42 -17.46 17.25 9.19
C GLU A 42 -18.03 18.37 8.33
N GLU A 43 -19.36 18.52 8.37
CA GLU A 43 -20.11 19.47 7.56
C GLU A 43 -19.64 20.92 7.78
N GLU A 44 -19.43 21.61 6.67
CA GLU A 44 -19.60 23.06 6.51
C GLU A 44 -18.68 23.99 7.34
N LYS A 45 -17.41 24.06 6.93
CA LYS A 45 -16.74 25.37 6.77
C LYS A 45 -16.06 25.43 5.42
N ILE A 46 -16.23 26.55 4.72
CA ILE A 46 -15.41 26.93 3.58
C ILE A 46 -13.94 26.84 4.03
N GLY A 47 -13.22 25.81 3.60
CA GLY A 47 -11.84 25.54 4.03
C GLY A 47 -11.46 24.07 4.22
N ASN A 48 -12.40 23.13 4.35
CA ASN A 48 -12.10 21.69 4.46
C ASN A 48 -12.16 21.00 3.09
N LEU A 49 -11.08 21.09 2.32
CA LEU A 49 -10.96 20.41 1.03
C LEU A 49 -10.46 18.97 1.23
N LEU A 50 -11.22 17.99 0.75
CA LEU A 50 -10.70 16.64 0.53
C LEU A 50 -9.90 16.64 -0.76
N VAL A 51 -8.59 16.41 -0.67
CA VAL A 51 -7.71 16.30 -1.83
C VAL A 51 -7.26 14.84 -1.93
N LEU A 52 -7.53 14.24 -3.08
CA LEU A 52 -7.18 12.85 -3.38
C LEU A 52 -6.13 12.84 -4.49
N ASN A 53 -5.21 11.87 -4.42
CA ASN A 53 -4.28 11.57 -5.48
C ASN A 53 -4.22 10.05 -5.64
N SER A 54 -4.03 9.59 -6.88
CA SER A 54 -3.73 8.20 -7.17
C SER A 54 -2.75 8.17 -8.34
N ASP A 55 -1.60 7.55 -8.13
CA ASP A 55 -0.56 7.39 -9.13
C ASP A 55 0.01 5.98 -9.05
N MET A 56 -0.04 5.28 -10.18
CA MET A 56 0.22 3.85 -10.24
C MET A 56 1.69 3.57 -10.51
N LEU A 57 2.27 2.64 -9.76
CA LEU A 57 3.57 2.05 -10.06
C LEU A 57 3.36 0.74 -10.82
N VAL A 58 3.92 0.66 -12.03
CA VAL A 58 3.94 -0.56 -12.84
C VAL A 58 5.38 -1.07 -12.95
N SER A 59 5.61 -2.31 -12.53
CA SER A 59 6.98 -2.82 -12.35
C SER A 59 7.83 -2.84 -13.63
N THR A 60 7.23 -3.00 -14.80
CA THR A 60 7.98 -3.03 -16.07
C THR A 60 8.44 -1.65 -16.53
N THR A 61 7.77 -0.57 -16.11
CA THR A 61 8.05 0.81 -16.53
C THR A 61 8.73 1.63 -15.45
N ASP A 62 8.35 1.42 -14.19
CA ASP A 62 8.69 2.33 -13.09
C ASP A 62 9.76 1.78 -12.15
N VAL A 63 10.13 0.50 -12.26
CA VAL A 63 11.11 -0.13 -11.38
C VAL A 63 12.44 -0.35 -12.13
N PRO A 64 13.47 0.46 -11.84
CA PRO A 64 14.76 0.31 -12.50
C PRO A 64 15.47 -0.99 -12.06
N PRO A 65 16.43 -1.48 -12.86
CA PRO A 65 17.23 -2.64 -12.49
C PRO A 65 17.90 -2.44 -11.12
N ASN A 66 17.88 -3.47 -10.28
CA ASN A 66 18.45 -3.52 -8.92
C ASN A 66 17.67 -2.80 -7.80
N MET A 67 16.50 -2.22 -8.08
CA MET A 67 15.63 -1.74 -7.02
C MET A 67 15.09 -2.93 -6.21
N SER A 68 15.28 -2.90 -4.89
CA SER A 68 14.77 -3.96 -4.01
C SER A 68 13.25 -3.86 -3.84
N PHE A 69 12.59 -4.97 -3.55
CA PHE A 69 11.14 -5.00 -3.30
C PHE A 69 10.68 -4.07 -2.17
N TYR A 70 11.52 -3.88 -1.15
CA TYR A 70 11.29 -2.86 -0.12
C TYR A 70 11.27 -1.44 -0.70
N GLN A 71 12.25 -1.11 -1.55
CA GLN A 71 12.32 0.18 -2.22
C GLN A 71 11.16 0.38 -3.19
N VAL A 72 10.65 -0.69 -3.83
CA VAL A 72 9.45 -0.63 -4.67
C VAL A 72 8.24 -0.19 -3.84
N GLY A 73 7.98 -0.85 -2.70
CA GLY A 73 6.89 -0.47 -1.81
C GLY A 73 7.06 0.93 -1.20
N ARG A 74 8.29 1.35 -0.92
CA ARG A 74 8.57 2.73 -0.49
C ARG A 74 8.28 3.74 -1.59
N LYS A 75 8.77 3.47 -2.82
CA LYS A 75 8.59 4.37 -3.97
C LYS A 75 7.11 4.58 -4.27
N SER A 76 6.31 3.52 -4.26
CA SER A 76 4.87 3.61 -4.56
C SER A 76 4.14 4.57 -3.62
N VAL A 77 4.51 4.58 -2.33
CA VAL A 77 3.94 5.55 -1.38
C VAL A 77 4.45 6.96 -1.69
N ILE A 78 5.77 7.15 -1.74
CA ILE A 78 6.38 8.49 -1.86
C ILE A 78 5.96 9.21 -3.15
N MET A 79 5.86 8.51 -4.28
CA MET A 79 5.44 9.13 -5.54
C MET A 79 4.05 9.77 -5.41
N ASN A 80 3.10 9.04 -4.83
CA ASN A 80 1.74 9.51 -4.63
C ASN A 80 1.67 10.67 -3.62
N LEU A 81 2.40 10.55 -2.50
CA LEU A 81 2.45 11.62 -1.49
C LEU A 81 3.08 12.91 -2.02
N SER A 82 4.05 12.80 -2.94
CA SER A 82 4.77 13.98 -3.45
C SER A 82 3.82 14.99 -4.12
N ASP A 83 2.80 14.51 -4.83
CA ASP A 83 1.78 15.34 -5.49
C ASP A 83 0.86 16.06 -4.50
N LEU A 84 0.64 15.49 -3.33
CA LEU A 84 -0.13 16.12 -2.26
C LEU A 84 0.74 17.15 -1.51
N LEU A 85 1.96 16.75 -1.15
CA LEU A 85 2.88 17.57 -0.38
C LEU A 85 3.28 18.85 -1.13
N VAL A 86 3.53 18.78 -2.45
CA VAL A 86 3.86 19.96 -3.27
C VAL A 86 2.71 20.97 -3.35
N LYS A 87 1.47 20.52 -3.11
CA LYS A 87 0.26 21.36 -3.07
C LYS A 87 -0.04 21.89 -1.66
N GLY A 88 0.84 21.63 -0.68
CA GLY A 88 0.64 22.01 0.72
C GLY A 88 -0.41 21.18 1.45
N VAL A 89 -0.80 20.02 0.89
CA VAL A 89 -1.75 19.10 1.53
C VAL A 89 -0.98 18.21 2.50
N LYS A 90 -1.45 18.10 3.75
CA LYS A 90 -0.99 17.06 4.69
C LYS A 90 -1.78 15.77 4.41
N PRO A 91 -1.16 14.71 3.85
CA PRO A 91 -1.84 13.43 3.64
C PRO A 91 -2.27 12.84 4.99
N ARG A 92 -3.39 12.10 5.00
CA ARG A 92 -3.96 11.49 6.22
C ARG A 92 -4.15 9.99 6.10
N GLY A 93 -4.42 9.52 4.89
CA GLY A 93 -4.79 8.15 4.61
C GLY A 93 -4.16 7.64 3.32
N LEU A 94 -4.02 6.33 3.24
CA LEU A 94 -3.54 5.59 2.09
C LEU A 94 -4.40 4.33 1.86
N ILE A 95 -4.90 4.15 0.64
CA ILE A 95 -5.62 2.95 0.20
C ILE A 95 -4.83 2.34 -0.95
N ILE A 96 -4.45 1.07 -0.89
CA ILE A 96 -3.56 0.46 -1.89
C ILE A 96 -4.20 -0.75 -2.55
N SER A 97 -4.36 -0.68 -3.87
CA SER A 97 -4.65 -1.85 -4.70
C SER A 97 -3.35 -2.47 -5.22
N LEU A 98 -3.20 -3.78 -5.01
CA LEU A 98 -2.01 -4.55 -5.39
C LEU A 98 -2.34 -5.54 -6.51
N GLY A 99 -1.69 -5.38 -7.66
CA GLY A 99 -1.61 -6.40 -8.69
C GLY A 99 -0.37 -7.27 -8.47
N LEU A 100 -0.56 -8.56 -8.18
CA LEU A 100 0.54 -9.46 -7.84
C LEU A 100 0.76 -10.54 -8.91
N PRO A 101 2.00 -10.70 -9.42
CA PRO A 101 2.37 -11.85 -10.24
C PRO A 101 2.30 -13.16 -9.46
N LYS A 102 1.76 -14.21 -10.09
CA LYS A 102 1.67 -15.58 -9.52
C LYS A 102 2.97 -16.07 -8.90
N GLU A 103 4.08 -15.73 -9.55
CA GLU A 103 5.40 -16.26 -9.27
C GLU A 103 6.17 -15.42 -8.24
N LEU A 104 5.60 -14.30 -7.79
CA LEU A 104 6.19 -13.45 -6.75
C LEU A 104 6.32 -14.27 -5.46
N LYS A 105 7.49 -14.20 -4.80
CA LYS A 105 7.77 -14.96 -3.59
C LYS A 105 7.17 -14.26 -2.38
N LYS A 106 6.75 -15.03 -1.37
CA LYS A 106 6.23 -14.50 -0.11
C LYS A 106 7.18 -13.51 0.54
N LYS A 107 8.49 -13.78 0.58
CA LYS A 107 9.48 -12.84 1.13
C LYS A 107 9.54 -11.50 0.40
N ASP A 108 9.35 -11.51 -0.91
CA ASP A 108 9.38 -10.32 -1.76
C ASP A 108 8.12 -9.49 -1.54
N PHE A 109 6.96 -10.15 -1.44
CA PHE A 109 5.71 -9.52 -0.99
C PHE A 109 5.84 -8.87 0.39
N ILE A 110 6.38 -9.60 1.38
CA ILE A 110 6.62 -9.05 2.72
C ILE A 110 7.54 -7.83 2.64
N ALA A 111 8.58 -7.85 1.79
CA ALA A 111 9.45 -6.70 1.60
C ALA A 111 8.68 -5.48 1.02
N ILE A 112 7.81 -5.68 0.02
CA ILE A 112 6.94 -4.62 -0.53
C ILE A 112 6.06 -4.02 0.57
N ILE A 113 5.31 -4.86 1.29
CA ILE A 113 4.41 -4.38 2.35
C ILE A 113 5.19 -3.66 3.45
N ASN A 114 6.38 -4.14 3.81
CA ASN A 114 7.23 -3.43 4.77
C ASN A 114 7.62 -2.03 4.27
N GLY A 115 7.99 -1.90 2.99
CA GLY A 115 8.33 -0.60 2.40
C GLY A 115 7.16 0.37 2.38
N ILE A 116 5.96 -0.15 2.12
CA ILE A 116 4.71 0.62 2.19
C ILE A 116 4.47 1.11 3.63
N VAL A 117 4.39 0.20 4.60
CA VAL A 117 4.01 0.52 5.98
C VAL A 117 5.04 1.43 6.65
N ASP A 118 6.35 1.20 6.41
CA ASP A 118 7.39 2.09 6.96
C ASP A 118 7.29 3.50 6.38
N SER A 119 6.95 3.63 5.10
CA SER A 119 6.76 4.93 4.46
C SER A 119 5.48 5.61 4.98
N SER A 120 4.39 4.88 5.18
CA SER A 120 3.18 5.42 5.82
C SER A 120 3.49 5.96 7.22
N LEU A 121 4.27 5.23 8.02
CA LEU A 121 4.70 5.67 9.35
C LEU A 121 5.60 6.90 9.32
N GLU A 122 6.54 6.97 8.38
CA GLU A 122 7.43 8.13 8.22
C GLU A 122 6.67 9.43 7.97
N PHE A 123 5.54 9.37 7.27
CA PHE A 123 4.74 10.54 6.92
C PHE A 123 3.49 10.74 7.81
N ASP A 124 3.32 9.97 8.89
CA ASP A 124 2.16 10.04 9.79
C ASP A 124 0.83 9.78 9.04
N ILE A 125 0.82 8.76 8.18
CA ILE A 125 -0.30 8.38 7.32
C ILE A 125 -0.84 7.04 7.74
N GLU A 126 -2.18 6.95 7.78
CA GLU A 126 -2.88 5.70 8.07
C GLU A 126 -3.00 4.84 6.81
N TYR A 127 -2.48 3.60 6.85
CA TYR A 127 -2.85 2.58 5.88
C TYR A 127 -4.28 2.13 6.21
N ILE A 128 -5.22 2.45 5.34
CA ILE A 128 -6.65 2.23 5.58
C ILE A 128 -7.08 0.86 5.08
N GLY A 129 -6.53 0.42 3.94
CA GLY A 129 -6.94 -0.83 3.31
C GLY A 129 -6.61 -0.85 1.83
N GLY A 130 -7.43 -1.56 1.06
CA GLY A 130 -7.30 -1.66 -0.38
C GLY A 130 -7.70 -3.03 -0.89
N ASP A 131 -7.07 -3.46 -1.97
CA ASP A 131 -7.45 -4.66 -2.72
C ASP A 131 -6.24 -5.45 -3.18
N ILE A 132 -6.39 -6.75 -3.39
CA ILE A 132 -5.33 -7.62 -3.90
C ILE A 132 -5.88 -8.46 -5.04
N ASN A 133 -5.25 -8.32 -6.21
CA ASN A 133 -5.61 -9.05 -7.40
C ASN A 133 -4.41 -9.71 -8.06
N GLU A 134 -4.67 -10.82 -8.77
CA GLU A 134 -3.66 -11.53 -9.54
C GLU A 134 -3.43 -10.84 -10.89
N THR A 135 -2.19 -10.61 -11.27
CA THR A 135 -1.82 -9.93 -12.53
C THR A 135 -0.58 -10.54 -13.17
N LYS A 136 -0.19 -10.05 -14.36
CA LYS A 136 1.01 -10.54 -15.08
C LYS A 136 2.30 -9.88 -14.59
N GLU A 137 2.22 -8.67 -14.07
CA GLU A 137 3.34 -7.86 -13.59
C GLU A 137 2.98 -7.21 -12.26
N LEU A 138 3.97 -6.80 -11.47
CA LEU A 138 3.68 -6.16 -10.19
C LEU A 138 3.12 -4.75 -10.45
N ILE A 139 1.94 -4.49 -9.90
CA ILE A 139 1.25 -3.21 -9.92
C ILE A 139 0.99 -2.79 -8.48
N ILE A 140 1.30 -1.54 -8.13
CA ILE A 140 0.94 -0.94 -6.85
C ILE A 140 0.23 0.38 -7.14
N ASN A 141 -1.04 0.47 -6.77
CA ASN A 141 -1.84 1.68 -6.94
C ASN A 141 -2.31 2.22 -5.58
N PRO A 142 -1.58 3.18 -5.00
CA PRO A 142 -1.94 3.87 -3.77
C PRO A 142 -2.94 5.03 -3.97
#